data_AF-A0A0G2EP25-F1
#
_entry.id   AF-A0A0G2EP25-F1
#
_cell.length_a   1.000
_cell.length_b   1.000
_cell.length_c   1.000
_cell.angle_alpha   90.00
_cell.angle_beta   90.00
_cell.angle_gamma   90.00
#
_symmetry.space_group_name_H-M   'P 1'
#
loop_
_entity.id
_entity.type
_entity.pdbx_description
1 polymer ?
#
loop_
_entity_poly.entity_id
_entity_poly.type
_entity_poly.pdbx_seq_one_letter_code
_entity_poly.pdbx_strand_id
1 'polypeptide(L)'
;MATEQTPLLPPDDAPKSRNERRLMAASTVGERLPYNDYATIDWLHDLVKDSYRYRYIHSRKGLRYALIAAFDSCSGWIAVAIIGSITACIAFVVDVAEATISDWKLGYCTTNPFLSREACCAHADIADDCHVFRSWSTAYWPSFAIYVAAALVFGVISSSATMLTKRSLPAVNHKVDANTPLRPVPSGKTIYMAAGSGIPEIKTILSGFVIPNFLDLKVLLVKAFGATFAVATGMCLGKEGPFVHISTCVGYLVCSCFPKYRDNGRKMREMLSAASTK
;
A
#
# COMPACT_ATOMS: atom_id res chain seq x y z
N MET A 1 -10.52 9.07 35.45
CA MET A 1 -10.37 10.45 34.96
C MET A 1 -11.13 10.51 33.63
N ALA A 2 -12.19 11.31 33.62
CA ALA A 2 -13.28 11.46 32.65
C ALA A 2 -13.19 10.71 31.29
N THR A 3 -14.08 9.73 31.12
CA THR A 3 -14.64 9.31 29.82
C THR A 3 -15.58 10.40 29.32
N GLU A 4 -15.19 11.13 28.27
CA GLU A 4 -16.08 12.05 27.57
C GLU A 4 -17.00 11.25 26.65
N GLN A 5 -18.19 10.93 27.14
CA GLN A 5 -19.30 10.42 26.32
C GLN A 5 -19.85 11.59 25.50
N THR A 6 -19.49 11.64 24.22
CA THR A 6 -20.22 12.47 23.25
C THR A 6 -21.66 11.93 23.16
N PRO A 7 -22.70 12.79 23.23
CA PRO A 7 -24.07 12.31 23.32
C PRO A 7 -24.47 11.50 22.08
N LEU A 8 -24.90 10.27 22.33
CA LEU A 8 -25.60 9.44 21.38
C LEU A 8 -26.86 10.19 20.93
N LEU A 9 -27.05 10.31 19.61
CA LEU A 9 -28.35 10.65 19.04
C LEU A 9 -29.43 9.77 19.68
N PRO A 10 -30.56 10.35 20.12
CA PRO A 10 -31.62 9.61 20.80
C PRO A 10 -32.19 8.49 19.93
N PRO A 11 -32.73 7.41 20.53
CA PRO A 11 -33.14 6.19 19.85
C PRO A 11 -34.32 6.33 18.88
N ASP A 12 -34.94 7.50 18.78
CA ASP A 12 -36.13 7.76 17.95
C ASP A 12 -35.83 8.33 16.56
N ASP A 13 -34.58 8.69 16.25
CA ASP A 13 -34.20 9.35 14.98
C ASP A 13 -33.74 8.38 13.88
N ALA A 14 -34.26 7.15 13.86
CA ALA A 14 -34.12 6.31 12.68
C ALA A 14 -35.18 6.75 11.63
N PRO A 15 -34.82 7.07 10.38
CA PRO A 15 -35.74 7.55 9.36
C PRO A 15 -36.76 6.45 9.04
N LYS A 16 -37.99 6.68 9.50
CA LYS A 16 -39.12 5.76 9.39
C LYS A 16 -39.67 5.76 7.96
N SER A 17 -39.51 6.85 7.21
CA SER A 17 -40.08 7.00 5.86
C SER A 17 -39.08 6.76 4.71
N ARG A 18 -39.60 6.26 3.58
CA ARG A 18 -38.84 6.11 2.32
C ARG A 18 -38.32 7.45 1.80
N ASN A 19 -39.02 8.55 2.12
CA ASN A 19 -38.67 9.90 1.70
C ASN A 19 -37.53 10.49 2.54
N GLU A 20 -37.47 10.26 3.85
CA GLU A 20 -36.30 10.67 4.67
C GLU A 20 -35.02 9.95 4.25
N ARG A 21 -35.12 8.66 3.90
CA ARG A 21 -33.97 7.91 3.34
C ARG A 21 -33.53 8.46 2.00
N ARG A 22 -34.46 8.95 1.17
CA ARG A 22 -34.16 9.63 -0.10
C ARG A 22 -33.59 11.02 0.12
N LEU A 23 -34.06 11.76 1.13
CA LEU A 23 -33.57 13.09 1.50
C LEU A 23 -32.17 13.04 2.11
N MET A 24 -31.86 12.02 2.92
CA MET A 24 -30.50 11.74 3.40
C MET A 24 -29.57 11.28 2.27
N ALA A 25 -30.10 10.51 1.30
CA ALA A 25 -29.35 10.14 0.10
C ALA A 25 -29.19 11.30 -0.91
N ALA A 26 -30.04 12.34 -0.81
CA ALA A 26 -30.03 13.53 -1.67
C ALA A 26 -29.47 14.78 -0.98
N SER A 27 -29.17 14.73 0.32
CA SER A 27 -28.50 15.82 1.02
C SER A 27 -27.06 15.89 0.54
N THR A 28 -26.64 17.06 0.10
CA THR A 28 -25.27 17.39 -0.30
C THR A 28 -24.26 17.29 0.84
N VAL A 29 -24.71 17.01 2.07
CA VAL A 29 -23.91 16.64 3.23
C VAL A 29 -23.37 15.21 3.00
N GLY A 30 -22.19 15.12 2.38
CA GLY A 30 -21.52 13.85 2.07
C GLY A 30 -21.16 13.66 0.59
N GLU A 31 -21.55 14.60 -0.29
CA GLU A 31 -21.09 14.58 -1.68
C GLU A 31 -19.59 14.90 -1.71
N ARG A 32 -18.78 14.00 -2.29
CA ARG A 32 -17.34 14.21 -2.47
C ARG A 32 -17.14 15.39 -3.42
N LEU A 33 -17.07 16.60 -2.87
CA LEU A 33 -16.75 17.79 -3.64
C LEU A 33 -15.35 17.62 -4.22
N PRO A 34 -15.19 17.60 -5.55
CA PRO A 34 -13.90 17.37 -6.22
C PRO A 34 -12.93 18.57 -6.10
N TYR A 35 -13.16 19.47 -5.14
CA TYR A 35 -12.63 20.84 -5.15
C TYR A 35 -11.59 21.14 -4.06
N ASN A 36 -11.02 20.12 -3.44
CA ASN A 36 -9.73 20.26 -2.75
C ASN A 36 -8.85 19.14 -3.29
N ASP A 37 -7.56 19.38 -3.49
CA ASP A 37 -6.58 18.44 -4.08
C ASP A 37 -6.51 17.06 -3.39
N TYR A 38 -7.31 16.85 -2.34
CA TYR A 38 -7.54 15.60 -1.64
C TYR A 38 -9.03 15.48 -1.29
N ALA A 39 -9.70 14.43 -1.78
CA ALA A 39 -11.00 14.04 -1.22
C ALA A 39 -10.79 13.51 0.20
N THR A 40 -11.55 13.99 1.18
CA THR A 40 -11.53 13.49 2.55
C THR A 40 -12.65 12.49 2.78
N ILE A 41 -12.47 11.61 3.75
CA ILE A 41 -13.49 10.66 4.17
C ILE A 41 -14.60 11.34 4.99
N ASP A 42 -15.84 10.96 4.73
CA ASP A 42 -16.98 11.27 5.59
C ASP A 42 -17.15 10.16 6.64
N TRP A 43 -16.56 10.38 7.82
CA TRP A 43 -16.61 9.44 8.94
C TRP A 43 -18.02 9.20 9.46
N LEU A 44 -18.88 10.22 9.41
CA LEU A 44 -20.23 10.15 9.96
C LEU A 44 -21.13 9.31 9.04
N HIS A 45 -21.12 9.61 7.74
CA HIS A 45 -21.89 8.84 6.77
C HIS A 45 -21.49 7.36 6.76
N ASP A 46 -20.19 7.06 6.82
CA ASP A 46 -19.68 5.68 6.85
C ASP A 46 -20.02 4.94 8.16
N LEU A 47 -20.02 5.63 9.31
CA LEU A 47 -20.49 5.09 10.58
C LEU A 47 -21.98 4.74 10.52
N VAL A 48 -22.79 5.66 10.01
CA VAL A 48 -24.25 5.50 9.91
C VAL A 48 -24.59 4.34 8.98
N LYS A 49 -23.94 4.27 7.81
CA LYS A 49 -24.09 3.17 6.85
C LYS A 49 -23.77 1.80 7.46
N ASP A 50 -22.70 1.68 8.24
CA ASP A 50 -22.35 0.42 8.91
C ASP A 50 -23.35 0.05 10.02
N SER A 51 -23.83 1.04 10.78
CA SER A 51 -24.82 0.84 11.84
C SER A 51 -26.14 0.29 11.30
N TYR A 52 -26.62 0.81 10.15
CA TYR A 52 -27.80 0.27 9.48
C TYR A 52 -27.59 -1.16 8.98
N ARG A 53 -26.42 -1.45 8.37
CA ARG A 53 -26.07 -2.78 7.88
C ARG A 53 -26.04 -3.80 9.02
N TYR A 54 -25.40 -3.45 10.14
CA TYR A 54 -25.30 -4.29 11.32
C TYR A 54 -26.68 -4.64 11.90
N ARG A 55 -27.55 -3.63 12.07
CA ARG A 55 -28.93 -3.82 12.56
C ARG A 55 -29.77 -4.65 11.59
N TYR A 56 -29.61 -4.45 10.27
CA TYR A 56 -30.35 -5.21 9.26
C TYR A 56 -30.04 -6.71 9.33
N ILE A 57 -28.77 -7.07 9.55
CA ILE A 57 -28.33 -8.46 9.65
C ILE A 57 -28.78 -9.10 10.98
N HIS A 58 -28.67 -8.37 12.10
CA HIS A 58 -28.96 -8.91 13.45
C HIS A 58 -30.44 -8.87 13.84
N SER A 59 -31.28 -8.06 13.18
CA SER A 59 -32.71 -7.98 13.49
C SER A 59 -33.54 -9.13 12.93
N ARG A 60 -33.04 -9.83 11.90
CA ARG A 60 -33.77 -10.93 11.24
C ARG A 60 -33.46 -12.26 11.90
N LYS A 61 -34.50 -12.99 12.28
CA LYS A 61 -34.39 -14.36 12.81
C LYS A 61 -34.29 -15.36 11.66
N GLY A 62 -33.36 -16.31 11.75
CA GLY A 62 -33.22 -17.43 10.81
C GLY A 62 -31.79 -17.93 10.68
N LEU A 63 -31.63 -19.21 10.31
CA LEU A 63 -30.32 -19.86 10.18
C LEU A 63 -29.40 -19.16 9.17
N ARG A 64 -29.95 -18.72 8.03
CA ARG A 64 -29.19 -17.99 6.99
C ARG A 64 -28.63 -16.66 7.51
N TYR A 65 -29.42 -15.90 8.25
CA TYR A 65 -29.00 -14.63 8.83
C TYR A 65 -28.01 -14.84 9.98
N ALA A 66 -28.14 -15.92 10.75
CA ALA A 66 -27.16 -16.31 11.75
C ALA A 66 -25.79 -16.65 11.13
N LEU A 67 -25.77 -17.39 10.01
CA LEU A 67 -24.52 -17.69 9.28
C LEU A 67 -23.88 -16.44 8.68
N ILE A 68 -24.67 -15.52 8.11
CA ILE A 68 -24.17 -14.24 7.59
C ILE A 68 -23.63 -13.36 8.73
N ALA A 69 -24.31 -13.32 9.88
CA ALA A 69 -23.86 -12.59 11.05
C ALA A 69 -22.52 -13.15 11.56
N ALA A 70 -22.42 -14.48 11.69
CA ALA A 70 -21.17 -15.15 12.09
C ALA A 70 -20.03 -14.85 11.10
N PHE A 71 -20.29 -14.93 9.79
CA PHE A 71 -19.30 -14.59 8.78
C PHE A 71 -18.87 -13.10 8.85
N ASP A 72 -19.81 -12.17 9.06
CA ASP A 72 -19.50 -10.74 9.22
C ASP A 72 -18.64 -10.49 10.46
N SER A 73 -18.84 -11.24 11.55
CA SER A 73 -17.99 -11.19 12.75
C SER A 73 -16.58 -11.75 12.49
N CYS A 74 -16.46 -12.85 11.75
CA CYS A 74 -15.17 -13.49 11.45
C CYS A 74 -14.39 -12.80 10.30
N SER A 75 -15.06 -12.01 9.45
CA SER A 75 -14.46 -11.46 8.22
C SER A 75 -13.18 -10.65 8.48
N GLY A 76 -13.09 -9.96 9.61
CA GLY A 76 -11.91 -9.16 9.98
C GLY A 76 -10.71 -10.03 10.29
N TRP A 77 -10.91 -11.08 11.08
CA TRP A 77 -9.84 -12.04 11.41
C TRP A 77 -9.33 -12.77 10.18
N ILE A 78 -10.24 -13.19 9.30
CA ILE A 78 -9.89 -13.83 8.03
C ILE A 78 -9.10 -12.86 7.14
N ALA A 79 -9.56 -11.62 6.99
CA ALA A 79 -8.86 -10.61 6.19
C ALA A 79 -7.44 -10.36 6.73
N VAL A 80 -7.27 -10.18 8.03
CA VAL A 80 -5.95 -9.97 8.66
C VAL A 80 -5.02 -11.17 8.46
N ALA A 81 -5.53 -12.39 8.61
CA ALA A 81 -4.74 -13.61 8.38
C ALA A 81 -4.26 -13.70 6.92
N ILE A 82 -5.13 -13.39 5.96
CA ILE A 82 -4.77 -13.38 4.53
C ILE A 82 -3.73 -12.29 4.26
N ILE A 83 -3.93 -11.08 4.77
CA ILE A 83 -2.97 -9.97 4.60
C ILE A 83 -1.60 -10.35 5.14
N GLY A 84 -1.53 -10.89 6.37
CA GLY A 84 -0.27 -11.33 6.97
C GLY A 84 0.42 -12.41 6.15
N SER A 85 -0.33 -13.41 5.66
CA SER A 85 0.23 -14.48 4.83
C SER A 85 0.82 -13.99 3.50
N ILE A 86 0.12 -13.08 2.82
CA ILE A 86 0.57 -12.52 1.53
C ILE A 86 1.76 -11.60 1.75
N THR A 87 1.71 -10.72 2.77
CA THR A 87 2.84 -9.84 3.10
C THR A 87 4.08 -10.66 3.46
N ALA A 88 3.95 -11.75 4.24
CA ALA A 88 5.07 -12.62 4.57
C ALA A 88 5.68 -13.30 3.33
N CYS A 89 4.83 -13.78 2.40
CA CYS A 89 5.29 -14.35 1.14
C CYS A 89 6.06 -13.32 0.29
N ILE A 90 5.53 -12.10 0.15
CA ILE A 90 6.20 -11.03 -0.59
C ILE A 90 7.51 -10.63 0.10
N ALA A 91 7.52 -10.52 1.43
CA ALA A 91 8.73 -10.20 2.19
C ALA A 91 9.83 -11.23 1.98
N PHE A 92 9.49 -12.52 2.05
CA PHE A 92 10.43 -13.60 1.76
C PHE A 92 11.01 -13.50 0.34
N VAL A 93 10.18 -13.27 -0.67
CA VAL A 93 10.64 -13.12 -2.06
C VAL A 93 11.56 -11.92 -2.24
N VAL A 94 11.21 -10.77 -1.64
CA VAL A 94 12.02 -9.56 -1.72
C VAL A 94 13.36 -9.73 -0.99
N ASP A 95 13.37 -10.33 0.19
CA ASP A 95 14.60 -10.56 0.97
C ASP A 95 15.56 -11.51 0.23
N VAL A 96 15.05 -12.62 -0.33
CA VAL A 96 15.86 -13.54 -1.15
C VAL A 96 16.39 -12.85 -2.41
N ALA A 97 15.54 -12.07 -3.08
CA ALA A 97 15.95 -11.35 -4.29
C ALA A 97 17.00 -10.26 -3.98
N GLU A 98 16.86 -9.54 -2.87
CA GLU A 98 17.81 -8.51 -2.44
C GLU A 98 19.19 -9.11 -2.17
N ALA A 99 19.24 -10.19 -1.39
CA ALA A 99 20.50 -10.89 -1.11
C ALA A 99 21.16 -11.36 -2.41
N THR A 100 20.39 -12.02 -3.28
CA THR A 100 20.88 -12.56 -4.55
C THR A 100 21.42 -11.46 -5.48
N ILE A 101 20.66 -10.36 -5.67
CA ILE A 101 21.06 -9.26 -6.57
C ILE A 101 22.25 -8.49 -5.98
N SER A 102 22.34 -8.36 -4.65
CA SER A 102 23.51 -7.75 -4.01
C SER A 102 24.77 -8.59 -4.25
N ASP A 103 24.66 -9.92 -4.14
CA ASP A 103 25.77 -10.85 -4.37
C ASP A 103 26.26 -10.85 -5.82
N TRP A 104 25.39 -10.57 -6.80
CA TRP A 104 25.77 -10.42 -8.21
C TRP A 104 26.84 -9.36 -8.45
N LYS A 105 27.04 -8.38 -7.56
CA LYS A 105 28.15 -7.42 -7.68
C LYS A 105 29.52 -8.06 -7.42
N LEU A 106 29.54 -9.10 -6.58
CA LEU A 106 30.75 -9.78 -6.14
C LEU A 106 31.09 -10.98 -7.02
N GLY A 107 30.06 -11.71 -7.46
CA GLY A 107 30.22 -12.91 -8.26
C GLY A 107 28.89 -13.60 -8.53
N TYR A 108 28.96 -14.84 -8.99
CA TYR A 108 27.78 -15.67 -9.22
C TYR A 108 28.03 -17.11 -8.78
N CYS A 109 26.94 -17.79 -8.43
CA CYS A 109 26.96 -19.22 -8.15
C CYS A 109 26.89 -20.00 -9.48
N THR A 110 27.78 -20.99 -9.65
CA THR A 110 27.89 -21.76 -10.91
C THR A 110 26.72 -22.74 -11.13
N THR A 111 26.09 -23.21 -10.06
CA THR A 111 24.95 -24.14 -10.14
C THR A 111 23.67 -23.42 -10.53
N ASN A 112 23.33 -22.35 -9.81
CA ASN A 112 22.13 -21.54 -10.03
C ASN A 112 22.44 -20.06 -9.77
N PRO A 113 22.29 -19.17 -10.76
CA PRO A 113 22.58 -17.75 -10.58
C PRO A 113 21.58 -17.03 -9.65
N PHE A 114 20.43 -17.64 -9.36
CA PHE A 114 19.40 -17.07 -8.47
C PHE A 114 19.56 -17.43 -7.00
N LEU A 115 20.62 -18.14 -6.62
CA LEU A 115 20.92 -18.42 -5.22
C LEU A 115 21.80 -17.31 -4.63
N SER A 116 21.46 -16.87 -3.42
CA SER A 116 22.37 -16.05 -2.62
C SER A 116 23.65 -16.81 -2.32
N ARG A 117 24.73 -16.10 -2.03
CA ARG A 117 26.03 -16.69 -1.67
C ARG A 117 25.92 -17.61 -0.47
N GLU A 118 25.16 -17.22 0.55
CA GLU A 118 24.91 -18.03 1.74
C GLU A 118 24.20 -19.35 1.39
N ALA A 119 23.15 -19.29 0.56
CA ALA A 119 22.42 -20.48 0.12
C ALA A 119 23.29 -21.37 -0.80
N CYS A 120 24.11 -20.77 -1.66
CA CYS A 120 25.03 -21.45 -2.56
C CYS A 120 26.11 -22.21 -1.78
N CYS A 121 26.58 -21.64 -0.67
CA CYS A 121 27.68 -22.19 0.14
C CYS A 121 27.22 -22.85 1.43
N ALA A 122 25.91 -23.06 1.64
CA ALA A 122 25.34 -23.60 2.88
C ALA A 122 25.85 -25.00 3.27
N HIS A 123 26.39 -25.75 2.31
CA HIS A 123 26.91 -27.11 2.49
C HIS A 123 28.44 -27.20 2.45
N ALA A 124 29.14 -26.06 2.35
CA ALA A 124 30.59 -26.03 2.42
C ALA A 124 31.02 -25.94 3.89
N ASP A 125 31.93 -26.82 4.32
CA ASP A 125 32.53 -26.74 5.65
C ASP A 125 33.32 -25.43 5.79
N ILE A 126 33.31 -24.85 7.00
CA ILE A 126 33.89 -23.53 7.35
C ILE A 126 35.38 -23.39 6.97
N ALA A 127 36.07 -24.52 6.72
CA ALA A 127 37.48 -24.58 6.37
C ALA A 127 37.77 -24.54 4.85
N ASP A 128 36.79 -24.82 3.99
CA ASP A 128 36.97 -24.83 2.53
C ASP A 128 36.39 -23.56 1.90
N ASP A 129 37.22 -22.84 1.16
CA ASP A 129 36.77 -21.74 0.30
C ASP A 129 35.69 -22.28 -0.67
N CYS A 130 34.50 -21.69 -0.64
CA CYS A 130 33.36 -22.15 -1.44
C CYS A 130 33.66 -22.10 -2.95
N HIS A 131 34.14 -23.21 -3.51
CA HIS A 131 34.54 -23.30 -4.93
C HIS A 131 33.39 -23.12 -5.93
N VAL A 132 32.15 -23.21 -5.46
CA VAL A 132 30.94 -23.09 -6.27
C VAL A 132 30.63 -21.62 -6.60
N PHE A 133 31.03 -20.70 -5.72
CA PHE A 133 30.84 -19.26 -5.92
C PHE A 133 32.07 -18.67 -6.63
N ARG A 134 31.87 -18.18 -7.85
CA ARG A 134 32.94 -17.58 -8.66
C ARG A 134 32.84 -16.06 -8.57
N SER A 135 33.88 -15.42 -8.04
CA SER A 135 34.02 -13.97 -8.12
C SER A 135 34.32 -13.53 -9.56
N TRP A 136 33.94 -12.30 -9.90
CA TRP A 136 34.17 -11.76 -11.25
C TRP A 136 35.66 -11.59 -11.58
N SER A 137 36.48 -11.28 -10.58
CA SER A 137 37.92 -11.10 -10.72
C SER A 137 38.63 -11.34 -9.38
N THR A 138 39.89 -11.78 -9.45
CA THR A 138 40.80 -11.95 -8.31
C THR A 138 41.60 -10.69 -8.00
N ALA A 139 41.81 -9.82 -8.99
CA ALA A 139 42.53 -8.56 -8.81
C ALA A 139 41.60 -7.47 -8.25
N TYR A 140 42.11 -6.67 -7.31
CA TYR A 140 41.34 -5.67 -6.57
C TYR A 140 40.69 -4.61 -7.48
N TRP A 141 41.47 -3.95 -8.34
CA TRP A 141 41.01 -2.85 -9.19
C TRP A 141 39.87 -3.24 -10.15
N PRO A 142 39.97 -4.33 -10.94
CA PRO A 142 38.86 -4.76 -11.80
C PRO A 142 37.62 -5.19 -10.98
N SER A 143 37.79 -5.85 -9.84
CA SER A 143 36.66 -6.20 -8.97
C SER A 143 35.95 -4.96 -8.42
N PHE A 144 36.71 -3.94 -8.02
CA PHE A 144 36.16 -2.65 -7.60
C PHE A 144 35.40 -1.94 -8.73
N ALA A 145 35.97 -1.92 -9.95
CA ALA A 145 35.33 -1.31 -11.11
C ALA A 145 34.01 -2.00 -11.47
N ILE A 146 33.97 -3.34 -11.47
CA ILE A 146 32.76 -4.13 -11.72
C ILE A 146 31.71 -3.86 -10.63
N TYR A 147 32.12 -3.83 -9.36
CA TYR A 147 31.23 -3.54 -8.25
C TYR A 147 30.55 -2.17 -8.40
N VAL A 148 31.32 -1.13 -8.71
CA VAL A 148 30.79 0.23 -8.92
C VAL A 148 29.89 0.29 -10.15
N ALA A 149 30.29 -0.33 -11.26
CA ALA A 149 29.49 -0.36 -12.48
C ALA A 149 28.14 -1.07 -12.26
N ALA A 150 28.14 -2.24 -11.60
CA ALA A 150 26.92 -2.96 -11.26
C ALA A 150 26.00 -2.14 -10.33
N ALA A 151 26.56 -1.47 -9.33
CA ALA A 151 25.79 -0.58 -8.44
C ALA A 151 25.12 0.58 -9.20
N LEU A 152 25.82 1.20 -10.16
CA LEU A 152 25.25 2.24 -11.02
C LEU A 152 24.11 1.72 -11.90
N VAL A 153 24.30 0.54 -12.52
CA VAL A 153 23.26 -0.10 -13.34
C VAL A 153 22.01 -0.40 -12.51
N PHE A 154 22.18 -0.95 -11.30
CA PHE A 154 21.05 -1.21 -10.39
C PHE A 154 20.31 0.07 -9.98
N GLY A 155 21.04 1.16 -9.72
CA GLY A 155 20.45 2.47 -9.44
C GLY A 155 19.63 3.03 -10.61
N VAL A 156 20.12 2.86 -11.84
CA VAL A 156 19.40 3.26 -13.06
C VAL A 156 18.14 2.41 -13.26
N ILE A 157 18.21 1.11 -13.02
CA ILE A 157 17.06 0.19 -13.11
C ILE A 157 15.99 0.59 -12.09
N SER A 158 16.37 0.80 -10.83
CA SER A 158 15.45 1.22 -9.76
C SER A 158 14.79 2.57 -10.07
N SER A 159 15.58 3.54 -10.54
CA SER A 159 15.08 4.88 -10.91
C SER A 159 14.11 4.80 -12.08
N SER A 160 14.43 4.01 -13.10
CA SER A 160 13.59 3.79 -14.28
C SER A 160 12.27 3.12 -13.90
N ALA A 161 12.32 2.10 -13.03
CA ALA A 161 11.13 1.43 -12.50
C ALA A 161 10.23 2.44 -11.76
N THR A 162 10.81 3.29 -10.91
CA THR A 162 10.06 4.31 -10.16
C THR A 162 9.31 5.27 -11.10
N MET A 163 9.93 5.67 -12.23
CA MET A 163 9.29 6.53 -13.22
C MET A 163 8.04 5.91 -13.88
N LEU A 164 7.88 4.59 -13.89
CA LEU A 164 6.68 3.91 -14.41
C LEU A 164 5.40 4.23 -13.59
N THR A 165 5.56 4.82 -12.41
CA THR A 165 4.46 5.24 -11.52
C THR A 165 4.21 6.74 -11.54
N LYS A 166 4.71 7.45 -12.55
CA LYS A 166 4.40 8.87 -12.77
C LYS A 166 2.89 9.08 -12.88
N ARG A 167 2.35 9.96 -12.04
CA ARG A 167 0.95 10.40 -12.09
C ARG A 167 0.91 11.92 -12.04
N SER A 168 0.07 12.50 -12.89
CA SER A 168 -0.29 13.92 -12.81
C SER A 168 -1.60 14.04 -12.05
N LEU A 169 -1.59 14.79 -10.95
CA LEU A 169 -2.81 15.15 -10.25
C LEU A 169 -3.59 16.15 -11.14
N PRO A 170 -4.91 16.01 -11.29
CA PRO A 170 -5.71 17.00 -12.01
C PRO A 170 -5.62 18.34 -11.27
N ALA A 171 -5.19 19.40 -11.95
CA ALA A 171 -5.23 20.75 -11.40
C ALA A 171 -6.66 21.31 -11.51
N VAL A 172 -7.06 22.10 -10.52
CA VAL A 172 -8.34 22.81 -10.53
C VAL A 172 -8.42 23.70 -11.77
N ASN A 173 -9.38 23.42 -12.64
CA ASN A 173 -9.79 24.38 -13.66
C ASN A 173 -10.65 25.45 -12.98
N HIS A 174 -10.07 26.62 -12.72
CA HIS A 174 -10.88 27.79 -12.44
C HIS A 174 -11.82 28.01 -13.63
N LYS A 175 -13.13 28.10 -13.38
CA LYS A 175 -14.06 28.62 -14.40
C LYS A 175 -13.59 30.03 -14.75
N VAL A 176 -13.04 30.18 -15.95
CA VAL A 176 -12.60 31.47 -16.47
C VAL A 176 -13.85 32.16 -17.01
N ASP A 177 -14.25 33.27 -16.39
CA ASP A 177 -15.26 34.16 -16.95
C ASP A 177 -14.78 34.65 -18.32
N ALA A 178 -15.69 34.71 -19.29
CA ALA A 178 -15.44 34.87 -20.73
C ALA A 178 -14.66 36.14 -21.16
N ASN A 179 -14.30 37.02 -20.22
CA ASN A 179 -13.57 38.27 -20.47
C ASN A 179 -12.13 38.32 -19.91
N THR A 180 -11.57 37.19 -19.45
CA THR A 180 -10.20 37.16 -18.89
C THR A 180 -9.21 36.62 -19.92
N PRO A 181 -8.06 37.29 -20.19
CA PRO A 181 -7.05 36.79 -21.11
C PRO A 181 -6.54 35.41 -20.67
N LEU A 182 -6.31 34.53 -21.66
CA LEU A 182 -5.94 33.12 -21.51
C LEU A 182 -4.71 32.95 -20.61
N ARG A 183 -4.93 32.69 -19.32
CA ARG A 183 -3.87 32.30 -18.38
C ARG A 183 -3.42 30.87 -18.71
N PRO A 184 -2.11 30.56 -18.65
CA PRO A 184 -1.64 29.20 -18.82
C PRO A 184 -2.30 28.29 -17.78
N VAL A 185 -2.92 27.20 -18.24
CA VAL A 185 -3.55 26.19 -17.38
C VAL A 185 -2.52 25.73 -16.34
N PRO A 186 -2.80 25.81 -15.03
CA PRO A 186 -1.85 25.39 -14.02
C PRO A 186 -1.54 23.89 -14.24
N SER A 187 -0.29 23.59 -14.60
CA SER A 187 0.18 22.21 -14.71
C SER A 187 0.07 21.55 -13.34
N GLY A 188 -0.74 20.49 -13.24
CA GLY A 188 -0.86 19.70 -12.02
C GLY A 188 0.49 19.19 -11.53
N LYS A 189 0.66 19.08 -10.21
CA LYS A 189 1.87 18.53 -9.61
C LYS A 189 2.02 17.07 -10.05
N THR A 190 3.18 16.74 -10.60
CA THR A 190 3.53 15.35 -10.92
C THR A 190 4.08 14.69 -9.68
N ILE A 191 3.53 13.54 -9.32
CA ILE A 191 3.99 12.71 -8.21
C ILE A 191 4.36 11.31 -8.71
N TYR A 192 5.36 10.72 -8.08
CA TYR A 192 5.80 9.34 -8.36
C TYR A 192 5.37 8.47 -7.18
N MET A 193 4.33 7.65 -7.38
CA MET A 193 3.68 6.94 -6.27
C MET A 193 4.59 5.92 -5.57
N ALA A 194 5.54 5.34 -6.31
CA ALA A 194 6.49 4.38 -5.74
C ALA A 194 7.72 5.03 -5.10
N ALA A 195 7.93 6.34 -5.26
CA ALA A 195 9.13 7.02 -4.77
C ALA A 195 9.16 7.11 -3.23
N GLY A 196 10.38 7.12 -2.67
CA GLY A 196 10.59 7.24 -1.23
C GLY A 196 10.04 6.08 -0.40
N SER A 197 9.80 6.32 0.88
CA SER A 197 9.34 5.30 1.82
C SER A 197 7.85 4.94 1.64
N GLY A 198 6.99 5.94 1.40
CA GLY A 198 5.53 5.78 1.39
C GLY A 198 4.85 5.98 2.75
N ILE A 199 5.61 5.97 3.85
CA ILE A 199 5.10 6.23 5.21
C ILE A 199 4.38 7.58 5.34
N PRO A 200 4.91 8.73 4.87
CA PRO A 200 4.21 10.01 5.05
C PRO A 200 2.86 10.02 4.31
N GLU A 201 2.78 9.41 3.14
CA GLU A 201 1.54 9.28 2.37
C GLU A 201 0.56 8.29 3.02
N ILE A 202 1.03 7.18 3.59
CA ILE A 202 0.17 6.27 4.36
C ILE A 202 -0.39 7.00 5.58
N LYS A 203 0.42 7.81 6.26
CA LYS A 203 -0.04 8.62 7.39
C LYS A 203 -1.12 9.60 6.96
N THR A 204 -0.96 10.32 5.85
CA THR A 204 -2.00 11.22 5.33
C THR A 204 -3.28 10.47 4.94
N ILE A 205 -3.13 9.28 4.37
CA ILE A 205 -4.25 8.38 4.10
C ILE A 205 -4.96 8.04 5.41
N LEU A 206 -4.27 7.50 6.42
CA LEU A 206 -4.88 7.13 7.71
C LEU A 206 -5.54 8.33 8.42
N SER A 207 -4.99 9.54 8.28
CA SER A 207 -5.60 10.78 8.79
C SER A 207 -6.93 11.16 8.13
N GLY A 208 -7.26 10.57 6.98
CA GLY A 208 -8.56 10.75 6.33
C GLY A 208 -8.50 11.27 4.91
N PHE A 209 -7.32 11.62 4.40
CA PHE A 209 -7.15 12.01 2.99
C PHE A 209 -7.21 10.78 2.08
N VAL A 210 -7.70 10.94 0.85
CA VAL A 210 -7.76 9.88 -0.16
C VAL A 210 -6.83 10.27 -1.30
N ILE A 211 -5.74 9.51 -1.44
CA ILE A 211 -4.81 9.64 -2.55
C ILE A 211 -5.16 8.56 -3.57
N PRO A 212 -5.65 8.92 -4.78
CA PRO A 212 -6.06 7.93 -5.76
C PRO A 212 -4.86 7.12 -6.25
N ASN A 213 -5.06 5.80 -6.38
CA ASN A 213 -4.12 4.85 -7.00
C ASN A 213 -2.77 4.73 -6.28
N PHE A 214 -2.65 5.23 -5.05
CA PHE A 214 -1.43 5.09 -4.25
C PHE A 214 -1.22 3.66 -3.75
N LEU A 215 -2.31 2.97 -3.40
CA LEU A 215 -2.29 1.61 -2.84
C LEU A 215 -2.57 0.51 -3.90
N ASP A 216 -2.48 0.84 -5.19
CA ASP A 216 -2.75 -0.11 -6.28
C ASP A 216 -1.68 -1.20 -6.40
N LEU A 217 -2.06 -2.36 -6.96
CA LEU A 217 -1.15 -3.48 -7.23
C LEU A 217 0.05 -3.05 -8.10
N LYS A 218 -0.16 -2.14 -9.05
CA LYS A 218 0.93 -1.61 -9.87
C LYS A 218 2.00 -0.92 -9.03
N VAL A 219 1.61 -0.13 -8.03
CA VAL A 219 2.55 0.57 -7.13
C VAL A 219 3.26 -0.43 -6.25
N LEU A 220 2.55 -1.44 -5.72
CA LEU A 220 3.16 -2.53 -4.94
C LEU A 220 4.27 -3.22 -5.73
N LEU A 221 4.00 -3.67 -6.96
CA LEU A 221 4.97 -4.42 -7.77
C LEU A 221 6.18 -3.57 -8.14
N VAL A 222 5.95 -2.33 -8.59
CA VAL A 222 7.04 -1.41 -8.92
C VAL A 222 7.87 -1.06 -7.70
N LYS A 223 7.24 -0.88 -6.53
CA LYS A 223 7.93 -0.53 -5.30
C LYS A 223 8.76 -1.69 -4.76
N ALA A 224 8.24 -2.91 -4.78
CA ALA A 224 8.99 -4.11 -4.40
C ALA A 224 10.24 -4.26 -5.29
N PHE A 225 10.05 -4.25 -6.61
CA PHE A 225 11.15 -4.35 -7.58
C PHE A 225 12.16 -3.21 -7.44
N GLY A 226 11.69 -1.96 -7.40
CA GLY A 226 12.55 -0.78 -7.27
C GLY A 226 13.32 -0.78 -5.95
N ALA A 227 12.71 -1.21 -4.84
CA ALA A 227 13.38 -1.31 -3.54
C ALA A 227 14.49 -2.36 -3.55
N THR A 228 14.26 -3.54 -4.12
CA THR A 228 15.28 -4.60 -4.24
C THR A 228 16.54 -4.09 -4.93
N PHE A 229 16.39 -3.44 -6.10
CA PHE A 229 17.53 -2.87 -6.82
C PHE A 229 18.15 -1.67 -6.10
N ALA A 230 17.34 -0.85 -5.42
CA ALA A 230 17.83 0.29 -4.65
C ALA A 230 18.73 -0.16 -3.50
N VAL A 231 18.33 -1.18 -2.74
CA VAL A 231 19.15 -1.72 -1.64
C VAL A 231 20.39 -2.44 -2.18
N ALA A 232 20.25 -3.17 -3.29
CA ALA A 232 21.39 -3.83 -3.94
C ALA A 232 22.48 -2.85 -4.42
N THR A 233 22.19 -1.56 -4.63
CA THR A 233 23.25 -0.56 -4.92
C THR A 233 24.29 -0.42 -3.79
N GLY A 234 23.94 -0.81 -2.56
CA GLY A 234 24.79 -0.60 -1.38
C GLY A 234 24.77 0.84 -0.85
N MET A 235 23.81 1.66 -1.29
CA MET A 235 23.53 2.94 -0.64
C MET A 235 23.03 2.73 0.79
N CYS A 236 23.20 3.74 1.66
CA CYS A 236 22.68 3.74 3.03
C CYS A 236 21.14 3.89 3.08
N LEU A 237 20.42 2.95 2.45
CA LEU A 237 18.97 2.89 2.37
C LEU A 237 18.47 1.65 3.11
N GLY A 238 17.38 1.79 3.86
CA GLY A 238 16.73 0.67 4.54
C GLY A 238 15.54 0.13 3.75
N LYS A 239 15.41 -1.19 3.64
CA LYS A 239 14.21 -1.90 3.13
C LYS A 239 12.98 -1.71 4.01
N GLU A 240 13.23 -1.38 5.27
CA GLU A 240 12.28 -1.16 6.35
C GLU A 240 11.14 -0.18 6.01
N GLY A 241 11.42 0.93 5.32
CA GLY A 241 10.39 1.91 4.95
C GLY A 241 9.44 1.39 3.86
N PRO A 242 9.98 1.00 2.69
CA PRO A 242 9.21 0.43 1.60
C PRO A 242 8.34 -0.78 1.99
N PHE A 243 8.80 -1.63 2.90
CA PHE A 243 8.02 -2.79 3.36
C PHE A 243 6.70 -2.43 4.04
N VAL A 244 6.66 -1.34 4.82
CA VAL A 244 5.41 -0.86 5.43
C VAL A 244 4.40 -0.48 4.34
N HIS A 245 4.86 0.18 3.27
CA HIS A 245 4.01 0.55 2.15
C HIS A 245 3.54 -0.68 1.37
N ILE A 246 4.43 -1.64 1.09
CA ILE A 246 4.07 -2.90 0.42
C ILE A 246 2.97 -3.63 1.21
N SER A 247 3.13 -3.77 2.54
CA SER A 247 2.11 -4.40 3.40
C SER A 247 0.78 -3.64 3.37
N THR A 248 0.82 -2.31 3.41
CA THR A 248 -0.39 -1.47 3.33
C THR A 248 -1.10 -1.64 1.99
N CYS A 249 -0.37 -1.76 0.88
CA CYS A 249 -0.94 -2.05 -0.44
C CYS A 249 -1.59 -3.45 -0.49
N VAL A 250 -0.96 -4.47 0.10
CA VAL A 250 -1.57 -5.80 0.24
C VAL A 250 -2.88 -5.71 1.02
N GLY A 251 -2.87 -4.99 2.14
CA GLY A 251 -4.06 -4.71 2.96
C GLY A 251 -5.19 -4.11 2.13
N TYR A 252 -4.89 -3.08 1.33
CA TYR A 252 -5.86 -2.44 0.45
C TYR A 252 -6.44 -3.41 -0.59
N LEU A 253 -5.59 -4.20 -1.25
CA LEU A 253 -6.01 -5.14 -2.29
C LEU A 253 -6.92 -6.23 -1.72
N VAL A 254 -6.53 -6.85 -0.61
CA VAL A 254 -7.32 -7.90 0.07
C VAL A 254 -8.64 -7.32 0.55
N CYS A 255 -8.63 -6.19 1.25
CA CYS A 255 -9.85 -5.55 1.73
C CYS A 255 -10.77 -5.07 0.60
N SER A 256 -10.24 -4.73 -0.57
CA SER A 256 -11.03 -4.37 -1.75
C SER A 256 -11.80 -5.56 -2.33
N CYS A 257 -11.38 -6.80 -2.07
CA CYS A 257 -12.13 -8.00 -2.44
C CYS A 257 -13.36 -8.24 -1.54
N PHE A 258 -13.40 -7.63 -0.36
CA PHE A 258 -14.50 -7.75 0.59
C PHE A 258 -15.41 -6.51 0.52
N PRO A 259 -16.68 -6.65 0.09
CA PRO A 259 -17.60 -5.52 -0.03
C PRO A 259 -17.78 -4.71 1.26
N LYS A 260 -17.69 -5.38 2.42
CA LYS A 260 -17.72 -4.77 3.76
C LYS A 260 -16.68 -3.66 3.94
N TYR A 261 -15.46 -3.87 3.46
CA TYR A 261 -14.36 -2.91 3.60
C TYR A 261 -14.26 -1.99 2.38
N ARG A 262 -14.52 -2.50 1.17
CA ARG A 262 -14.49 -1.69 -0.05
C ARG A 262 -15.47 -0.53 -0.04
N ASP A 263 -16.70 -0.77 0.43
CA ASP A 263 -17.78 0.21 0.35
C ASP A 263 -17.87 1.12 1.58
N ASN A 264 -16.93 0.98 2.53
CA ASN A 264 -16.83 1.75 3.76
C ASN A 264 -15.38 2.19 4.01
N GLY A 265 -15.09 3.46 3.73
CA GLY A 265 -13.74 4.00 3.81
C GLY A 265 -13.17 3.96 5.23
N ARG A 266 -14.03 4.06 6.26
CA ARG A 266 -13.59 3.99 7.66
C ARG A 266 -13.09 2.59 7.97
N LYS A 267 -13.87 1.56 7.63
CA LYS A 267 -13.50 0.15 7.86
C LYS A 267 -12.27 -0.25 7.05
N MET A 268 -12.13 0.26 5.83
CA MET A 268 -10.89 0.11 5.06
C MET A 268 -9.68 0.64 5.85
N ARG A 269 -9.75 1.85 6.40
CA ARG A 269 -8.64 2.44 7.16
C ARG A 269 -8.30 1.70 8.44
N GLU A 270 -9.30 1.15 9.15
CA GLU A 270 -9.07 0.25 10.30
C GLU A 270 -8.20 -0.96 9.90
N MET A 271 -8.39 -1.50 8.69
CA MET A 271 -7.56 -2.59 8.17
C MET A 271 -6.21 -2.14 7.62
N LEU A 272 -6.14 -0.97 6.98
CA LEU A 272 -4.86 -0.40 6.55
C LEU A 272 -3.95 -0.09 7.74
N SER A 273 -4.49 0.40 8.86
CA SER A 273 -3.70 0.59 10.07
C SER A 273 -3.14 -0.72 10.60
N ALA A 274 -3.93 -1.80 10.59
CA ALA A 274 -3.48 -3.12 11.01
C ALA A 274 -2.41 -3.70 10.05
N ALA A 275 -2.55 -3.48 8.74
CA ALA A 275 -1.57 -3.91 7.74
C ALA A 275 -0.24 -3.13 7.83
N SER A 276 -0.29 -1.87 8.26
CA SER A 276 0.88 -1.00 8.38
C SER A 276 1.70 -1.21 9.66
N THR A 277 1.21 -2.03 10.60
CA THR A 277 1.91 -2.34 11.84
C THR A 277 3.15 -3.18 11.54
N LYS A 278 4.28 -2.76 12.12
CA LYS A 278 5.57 -3.45 12.04
C LYS A 278 5.80 -4.31 13.27
#